data_AF-M5S1U9-F1
#
_entry.id   AF-M5S1U9-F1
#
_cell.length_a   1.000
_cell.length_b   1.000
_cell.length_c   1.000
_cell.angle_alpha   90.00
_cell.angle_beta   90.00
_cell.angle_gamma   90.00
#
_symmetry.space_group_name_H-M   'P 1'
#
loop_
_entity.id
_entity.type
_entity.pdbx_description
1 polymer ?
#
loop_
_entity_poly.entity_id
_entity_poly.type
_entity_poly.pdbx_seq_one_letter_code
_entity_poly.pdbx_strand_id
1 'polypeptide(L)'
;MDPFEQVWESSRTNAFSWGYPVVLYTGVGVLIALSVIRNEVFRRFLKAIAIFGLAIIATQWSSSEIEEKWRIRREWADTHPAEMTEEGYMGLTVDGANRAMGPLIYGFQAFLLFCIVAVALFVIRAMMFRRPVDPPLEATSEDEINVATDLPTSDNPYHPPADPS
;
A
#
# COMPACT_ATOMS: atom_id res chain seq x y z
N MET A 1 41.12 -12.16 -3.50
CA MET A 1 39.73 -12.52 -3.86
C MET A 1 39.82 -13.56 -4.97
N ASP A 2 39.08 -14.66 -4.83
CA ASP A 2 38.92 -15.66 -5.89
C ASP A 2 38.38 -14.98 -7.17
N PRO A 3 38.89 -15.29 -8.38
CA PRO A 3 38.36 -14.78 -9.64
C PRO A 3 36.84 -14.94 -9.78
N PHE A 4 36.27 -16.08 -9.36
CA PHE A 4 34.83 -16.31 -9.43
C PHE A 4 34.05 -15.39 -8.49
N GLU A 5 34.60 -15.10 -7.31
CA GLU A 5 33.99 -14.20 -6.32
C GLU A 5 33.87 -12.77 -6.85
N GLN A 6 34.83 -12.32 -7.66
CA GLN A 6 34.77 -11.00 -8.29
C GLN A 6 33.60 -10.92 -9.29
N VAL A 7 33.39 -11.98 -10.07
CA VAL A 7 32.26 -12.09 -11.01
C VAL A 7 30.94 -12.20 -10.25
N TRP A 8 30.94 -12.93 -9.14
CA TRP A 8 29.78 -13.07 -8.26
C TRP A 8 29.31 -11.71 -7.74
N GLU A 9 30.23 -10.89 -7.25
CA GLU A 9 29.93 -9.55 -6.75
C GLU A 9 29.57 -8.58 -7.87
N SER A 10 30.31 -8.56 -8.98
CA SER A 10 30.01 -7.65 -10.10
C SER A 10 28.66 -7.91 -10.75
N SER A 11 28.21 -9.18 -10.76
CA SER A 11 26.91 -9.56 -11.33
C SER A 11 25.71 -9.16 -10.45
N ARG A 12 25.91 -8.79 -9.17
CA ARG A 12 24.81 -8.41 -8.26
C ARG A 12 24.03 -7.20 -8.76
N THR A 13 24.69 -6.31 -9.47
CA THR A 13 24.09 -5.20 -10.21
C THR A 13 24.20 -5.46 -11.70
N ASN A 14 23.07 -5.67 -12.36
CA ASN A 14 23.00 -5.90 -13.80
C ASN A 14 21.96 -4.98 -14.46
N ALA A 15 21.74 -5.17 -15.77
CA ALA A 15 20.82 -4.36 -16.56
C ALA A 15 19.37 -4.33 -16.03
N PHE A 16 18.96 -5.35 -15.28
CA PHE A 16 17.60 -5.51 -14.75
C PHE A 16 17.47 -5.12 -13.26
N SER A 17 18.57 -4.78 -12.57
CA SER A 17 18.55 -4.53 -11.11
C SER A 17 17.63 -3.39 -10.66
N TRP A 18 17.28 -2.47 -11.56
CA TRP A 18 16.34 -1.38 -11.25
C TRP A 18 14.87 -1.74 -11.50
N GLY A 19 14.59 -2.83 -12.24
CA GLY A 19 13.23 -3.21 -12.63
C GLY A 19 12.32 -3.44 -11.42
N TYR A 20 12.76 -4.30 -10.49
CA TYR A 20 11.97 -4.62 -9.29
C TYR A 20 11.71 -3.38 -8.40
N PRO A 21 12.73 -2.59 -7.99
CA PRO A 21 12.50 -1.35 -7.23
C PRO A 21 11.55 -0.37 -7.92
N VAL A 22 11.70 -0.16 -9.24
CA VAL A 22 10.84 0.74 -10.01
C VAL A 22 9.38 0.29 -9.96
N VAL A 23 9.12 -1.01 -10.05
CA VAL A 23 7.76 -1.57 -9.92
C VAL A 23 7.20 -1.32 -8.53
N LEU A 24 8.00 -1.48 -7.47
CA LEU A 24 7.54 -1.20 -6.11
C LEU A 24 7.16 0.27 -5.92
N TYR A 25 8.04 1.21 -6.30
CA TYR A 25 7.76 2.65 -6.15
C TYR A 25 6.56 3.09 -7.00
N THR A 26 6.51 2.64 -8.26
CA THR A 26 5.40 2.93 -9.15
C THR A 26 4.10 2.35 -8.61
N GLY A 27 4.14 1.13 -8.08
CA GLY A 27 2.97 0.45 -7.51
C GLY A 27 2.40 1.19 -6.30
N VAL A 28 3.25 1.68 -5.41
CA VAL A 28 2.81 2.55 -4.30
C VAL A 28 2.15 3.82 -4.83
N GLY A 29 2.74 4.47 -5.84
CA GLY A 29 2.17 5.64 -6.50
C GLY A 29 0.79 5.37 -7.10
N VAL A 30 0.61 4.24 -7.80
CA VAL A 30 -0.68 3.82 -8.35
C VAL A 30 -1.71 3.61 -7.24
N LEU A 31 -1.36 2.95 -6.13
CA LEU A 31 -2.30 2.74 -5.02
C LEU A 31 -2.74 4.05 -4.36
N ILE A 32 -1.83 5.02 -4.26
CA ILE A 32 -2.15 6.38 -3.79
C ILE A 32 -3.12 7.06 -4.77
N ALA A 33 -2.82 7.05 -6.07
CA ALA A 33 -3.68 7.63 -7.10
C ALA A 33 -5.09 7.02 -7.10
N LEU A 34 -5.18 5.69 -7.03
CA LEU A 34 -6.45 4.96 -6.92
C LEU A 34 -7.23 5.32 -5.66
N SER A 35 -6.56 5.75 -4.59
CA SER A 35 -7.22 6.14 -3.33
C SER A 35 -8.05 7.43 -3.44
N VAL A 36 -7.81 8.25 -4.47
CA VAL A 36 -8.57 9.49 -4.75
C VAL A 36 -9.95 9.19 -5.32
N ILE A 37 -10.15 8.01 -5.94
CA ILE A 37 -11.41 7.62 -6.58
C ILE A 37 -12.56 7.65 -5.56
N ARG A 38 -13.64 8.36 -5.89
CA ARG A 38 -14.82 8.53 -5.03
C ARG A 38 -15.62 7.25 -4.87
N ASN A 39 -15.90 6.56 -5.98
CA ASN A 39 -16.68 5.32 -5.98
C ASN A 39 -15.91 4.21 -5.24
N GLU A 40 -16.48 3.75 -4.13
CA GLU A 40 -15.83 2.80 -3.24
C GLU A 40 -15.67 1.40 -3.85
N VAL A 41 -16.71 0.89 -4.49
CA VAL A 41 -16.69 -0.45 -5.10
C VAL A 41 -15.66 -0.48 -6.23
N PHE A 42 -15.72 0.52 -7.12
CA PHE A 42 -14.79 0.62 -8.24
C PHE A 42 -13.33 0.80 -7.78
N ARG A 43 -13.10 1.64 -6.76
CA ARG A 43 -11.78 1.81 -6.15
C ARG A 43 -11.21 0.51 -5.59
N ARG A 44 -12.00 -0.23 -4.80
CA ARG A 44 -11.56 -1.51 -4.20
C ARG A 44 -11.21 -2.53 -5.27
N PHE A 45 -12.05 -2.62 -6.31
CA PHE A 45 -11.82 -3.50 -7.44
C PHE A 45 -10.52 -3.15 -8.20
N LEU A 46 -10.32 -1.86 -8.54
CA LEU A 46 -9.09 -1.41 -9.20
C LEU A 46 -7.84 -1.63 -8.35
N LYS A 47 -7.92 -1.43 -7.02
CA LYS A 47 -6.80 -1.73 -6.12
C LYS A 47 -6.46 -3.21 -6.14
N ALA A 48 -7.46 -4.10 -6.10
CA ALA A 48 -7.21 -5.54 -6.18
C ALA A 48 -6.50 -5.90 -7.49
N ILE A 49 -7.01 -5.42 -8.63
CA ILE A 49 -6.36 -5.62 -9.94
C ILE A 49 -4.92 -5.10 -9.95
N ALA A 50 -4.71 -3.88 -9.44
CA ALA A 50 -3.38 -3.28 -9.40
C ALA A 50 -2.41 -4.10 -8.54
N ILE A 51 -2.84 -4.55 -7.34
CA ILE A 51 -2.00 -5.38 -6.46
C ILE A 51 -1.56 -6.66 -7.17
N PHE A 52 -2.50 -7.40 -7.77
CA PHE A 52 -2.17 -8.65 -8.46
C PHE A 52 -1.32 -8.41 -9.71
N GLY A 53 -1.69 -7.42 -10.54
CA GLY A 53 -0.95 -7.10 -11.76
C GLY A 53 0.48 -6.63 -11.47
N LEU A 54 0.66 -5.75 -10.49
CA LEU A 54 1.98 -5.25 -10.09
C LEU A 54 2.82 -6.34 -9.45
N ALA A 55 2.22 -7.26 -8.68
CA ALA A 55 2.93 -8.41 -8.13
C ALA A 55 3.45 -9.34 -9.25
N ILE A 56 2.64 -9.60 -10.29
CA ILE A 56 3.08 -10.38 -11.46
C ILE A 56 4.23 -9.68 -12.18
N ILE A 57 4.13 -8.37 -12.40
CA ILE A 57 5.20 -7.59 -13.05
C ILE A 57 6.47 -7.62 -12.20
N ALA A 58 6.35 -7.50 -10.87
CA ALA A 58 7.49 -7.60 -9.95
C ALA A 58 8.16 -8.98 -10.02
N THR A 59 7.38 -10.07 -10.08
CA THR A 59 7.87 -11.43 -10.32
C THR A 59 8.66 -11.52 -11.62
N GLN A 60 8.15 -10.94 -12.72
CA GLN A 60 8.82 -10.97 -14.01
C GLN A 60 10.16 -10.24 -14.00
N TRP A 61 10.20 -9.02 -13.45
CA TRP A 61 11.46 -8.27 -13.35
C TRP A 61 12.48 -8.96 -12.44
N SER A 62 12.04 -9.53 -11.32
CA SER A 62 12.89 -10.34 -10.47
C SER A 62 13.42 -11.59 -11.19
N SER A 63 12.57 -12.25 -11.99
CA SER A 63 12.98 -13.37 -12.85
C SER A 63 14.07 -12.98 -13.82
N SER A 64 13.90 -11.87 -14.55
CA SER A 64 14.92 -11.40 -15.49
C SER A 64 16.23 -11.03 -14.80
N GLU A 65 16.17 -10.39 -13.63
CA GLU A 65 17.36 -10.03 -12.87
C GLU A 65 18.13 -11.28 -12.38
N ILE A 66 17.44 -12.27 -11.82
CA ILE A 66 18.05 -13.50 -11.31
C ILE A 66 18.58 -14.36 -12.46
N GLU A 67 17.85 -14.45 -13.56
CA GLU A 67 18.28 -15.16 -14.75
C GLU A 67 19.56 -14.54 -15.34
N GLU A 68 19.63 -13.21 -15.41
CA GLU A 68 20.81 -12.52 -15.92
C GLU A 68 22.02 -12.68 -14.98
N LYS A 69 21.82 -12.64 -13.65
CA LYS A 69 22.87 -12.96 -12.66
C LYS A 69 23.46 -14.34 -12.91
N TRP A 70 22.58 -15.32 -13.01
CA TRP A 70 22.95 -16.70 -13.22
C TRP A 70 23.64 -16.91 -14.57
N ARG A 71 23.15 -16.26 -15.64
CA ARG A 71 23.74 -16.31 -16.99
C ARG A 71 25.19 -15.84 -16.97
N ILE A 72 25.46 -14.67 -16.39
CA ILE A 72 26.82 -14.11 -16.30
C ILE A 72 27.76 -15.06 -15.54
N ARG A 73 27.30 -15.61 -14.41
CA ARG A 73 28.10 -16.51 -13.56
C ARG A 73 28.38 -17.85 -14.24
N ARG A 74 27.38 -18.41 -14.92
CA ARG A 74 27.52 -19.66 -15.67
C ARG A 74 28.44 -19.48 -16.87
N GLU A 75 28.27 -18.43 -17.65
CA GLU A 75 29.11 -18.15 -18.81
C GLU A 75 30.58 -17.99 -18.42
N TRP A 76 30.87 -17.33 -17.30
CA TRP A 76 32.23 -17.23 -16.79
C TRP A 76 32.78 -18.60 -16.35
N ALA A 77 31.99 -19.39 -15.62
CA ALA A 77 32.41 -20.72 -15.17
C ALA A 77 32.69 -21.69 -16.33
N ASP A 78 31.87 -21.64 -17.38
CA ASP A 78 32.03 -22.48 -18.57
C ASP A 78 33.30 -22.10 -19.37
N THR A 79 33.71 -20.82 -19.31
CA THR A 79 34.90 -20.31 -20.02
C THR A 79 36.20 -20.42 -19.20
N HIS A 80 36.12 -20.53 -17.87
CA HIS A 80 37.27 -20.61 -16.96
C HIS A 80 37.24 -21.83 -16.03
N PRO A 81 37.09 -23.07 -16.56
CA PRO A 81 36.94 -24.27 -15.73
C PRO A 81 38.16 -24.57 -14.84
N ALA A 82 39.36 -24.14 -15.26
CA ALA A 82 40.59 -24.33 -14.49
C ALA A 82 40.71 -23.37 -13.29
N GLU A 83 39.95 -22.27 -13.30
CA GLU A 83 39.94 -21.25 -12.25
C GLU A 83 38.75 -21.44 -11.28
N MET A 84 37.89 -22.43 -11.54
CA MET A 84 36.68 -22.67 -10.79
C MET A 84 36.96 -23.54 -9.55
N THR A 85 36.64 -23.01 -8.38
CA THR A 85 36.76 -23.73 -7.10
C THR A 85 35.54 -24.62 -6.83
N GLU A 86 35.70 -25.63 -5.98
CA GLU A 86 34.59 -26.49 -5.55
C GLU A 86 33.46 -25.68 -4.88
N GLU A 87 33.84 -24.69 -4.06
CA GLU A 87 32.91 -23.74 -3.46
C GLU A 87 32.17 -22.91 -4.53
N GLY A 88 32.87 -22.46 -5.58
CA GLY A 88 32.25 -21.77 -6.71
C GLY A 88 31.22 -22.64 -7.44
N TYR A 89 31.50 -23.92 -7.65
CA TYR A 89 30.57 -24.86 -8.28
C TYR A 89 29.32 -25.11 -7.44
N MET A 90 29.49 -25.23 -6.11
CA MET A 90 28.38 -25.32 -5.18
C MET A 90 27.54 -24.05 -5.19
N GLY A 91 28.17 -22.87 -5.18
CA GLY A 91 27.49 -21.58 -5.30
C GLY A 91 26.67 -21.46 -6.59
N LEU A 92 27.22 -21.84 -7.73
CA LEU A 92 26.52 -21.82 -9.01
C LEU A 92 25.32 -22.78 -9.06
N THR A 93 25.43 -23.93 -8.38
CA THR A 93 24.34 -24.91 -8.27
C THR A 93 23.19 -24.36 -7.44
N VAL A 94 23.49 -23.76 -6.29
CA VAL A 94 22.49 -23.10 -5.43
C VAL A 94 21.83 -21.92 -6.15
N ASP A 95 22.60 -21.13 -6.90
CA ASP A 95 22.07 -20.02 -7.70
C ASP A 95 21.11 -20.53 -8.80
N GLY A 96 21.39 -21.70 -9.37
CA GLY A 96 20.46 -22.40 -10.27
C GLY A 96 19.12 -22.74 -9.61
N ALA A 97 19.12 -23.15 -8.34
CA ALA A 97 17.89 -23.37 -7.59
C ALA A 97 17.15 -22.05 -7.28
N ASN A 98 17.90 -20.98 -7.01
CA ASN A 98 17.35 -19.64 -6.79
C ASN A 98 16.62 -19.09 -8.03
N ARG A 99 17.00 -19.51 -9.25
CA ARG A 99 16.28 -19.14 -10.49
C ARG A 99 14.81 -19.54 -10.47
N ALA A 100 14.45 -20.66 -9.84
CA ALA A 100 13.06 -21.12 -9.78
C ALA A 100 12.28 -20.46 -8.63
N MET A 101 12.89 -20.39 -7.44
CA MET A 101 12.18 -19.96 -6.22
C MET A 101 12.25 -18.45 -5.97
N GLY A 102 13.36 -17.80 -6.32
CA GLY A 102 13.60 -16.39 -6.07
C GLY A 102 12.50 -15.49 -6.64
N PRO A 103 12.10 -15.61 -7.92
CA PRO A 103 11.07 -14.75 -8.49
C PRO A 103 9.73 -14.84 -7.76
N LEU A 104 9.34 -16.05 -7.34
CA LEU A 104 8.11 -16.28 -6.58
C LEU A 104 8.16 -15.60 -5.21
N ILE A 105 9.30 -15.67 -4.52
CA ILE A 105 9.51 -15.03 -3.22
C ILE A 105 9.42 -13.50 -3.37
N TYR A 106 10.12 -12.91 -4.34
CA TYR A 106 10.10 -11.46 -4.57
C TYR A 106 8.72 -10.96 -5.02
N GLY A 107 8.02 -11.72 -5.85
CA GLY A 107 6.64 -11.45 -6.24
C GLY A 107 5.68 -11.47 -5.06
N PHE A 108 5.81 -12.48 -4.18
CA PHE A 108 5.01 -12.58 -2.96
C PHE A 108 5.32 -11.44 -1.97
N GLN A 109 6.59 -11.07 -1.81
CA GLN A 109 7.00 -9.90 -1.02
C GLN A 109 6.36 -8.61 -1.55
N ALA A 110 6.38 -8.40 -2.87
CA ALA A 110 5.73 -7.25 -3.50
C ALA A 110 4.21 -7.25 -3.25
N PHE A 111 3.56 -8.41 -3.38
CA PHE A 111 2.14 -8.57 -3.06
C PHE A 111 1.82 -8.17 -1.62
N LEU A 112 2.60 -8.66 -0.64
CA LEU A 112 2.41 -8.32 0.77
C LEU A 112 2.61 -6.83 1.02
N LEU A 113 3.65 -6.24 0.43
CA LEU A 113 3.92 -4.80 0.52
C LEU A 113 2.71 -3.99 0.03
N PHE A 114 2.20 -4.31 -1.15
CA PHE A 114 1.05 -3.61 -1.72
C PHE A 114 -0.23 -3.81 -0.91
N CYS A 115 -0.44 -5.00 -0.35
CA CYS A 115 -1.53 -5.25 0.59
C CYS A 115 -1.43 -4.37 1.84
N ILE A 116 -0.25 -4.29 2.47
CA ILE A 116 0.00 -3.44 3.65
C ILE A 116 -0.28 -1.98 3.31
N VAL A 117 0.25 -1.48 2.18
CA VAL A 117 0.02 -0.11 1.72
C VAL A 117 -1.47 0.15 1.45
N ALA A 118 -2.17 -0.78 0.82
CA ALA A 118 -3.60 -0.65 0.54
C ALA A 118 -4.43 -0.57 1.83
N VAL A 119 -4.10 -1.40 2.83
CA VAL A 119 -4.73 -1.39 4.16
C VAL A 119 -4.41 -0.09 4.89
N ALA A 120 -3.16 0.36 4.90
CA ALA A 120 -2.76 1.62 5.51
C ALA A 120 -3.53 2.80 4.92
N LEU A 121 -3.63 2.89 3.58
CA LEU A 121 -4.41 3.93 2.90
C LEU A 121 -5.90 3.85 3.23
N PHE A 122 -6.45 2.64 3.42
CA PHE A 122 -7.83 2.46 3.86
C PHE A 122 -8.05 2.99 5.28
N VAL A 123 -7.15 2.65 6.22
CA VAL A 123 -7.22 3.11 7.62
C VAL A 123 -7.07 4.63 7.73
N ILE A 124 -6.08 5.21 7.03
CA ILE A 124 -5.89 6.68 6.96
C ILE A 124 -7.17 7.37 6.50
N ARG A 125 -7.78 6.85 5.43
CA ARG A 125 -9.04 7.39 4.93
C ARG A 125 -10.15 7.28 5.98
N ALA A 126 -10.31 6.12 6.61
CA ALA A 126 -11.33 5.93 7.64
C ALA A 126 -11.16 6.91 8.81
N MET A 127 -9.92 7.18 9.25
CA MET A 127 -9.64 8.17 10.30
C MET A 127 -10.00 9.60 9.87
N MET A 128 -9.70 9.99 8.63
CA MET A 128 -10.03 11.34 8.14
C MET A 128 -11.54 11.59 8.03
N PHE A 129 -12.33 10.59 7.64
CA PHE A 129 -13.78 10.71 7.50
C PHE A 129 -14.57 10.42 8.79
N ARG A 130 -13.92 9.87 9.83
CA ARG A 130 -14.54 9.60 11.13
C ARG A 130 -14.32 10.68 12.19
N ARG A 131 -13.61 11.78 11.90
CA ARG A 131 -13.58 12.93 12.81
C ARG A 131 -14.97 13.57 12.83
N PRO A 132 -15.73 13.48 13.94
CA PRO A 132 -16.84 14.39 14.14
C PRO A 132 -16.22 15.78 14.25
N VAL A 133 -16.72 16.73 13.48
CA VAL A 133 -16.66 18.12 13.96
C VAL A 133 -17.61 18.11 15.14
N ASP A 134 -17.09 18.05 16.37
CA ASP A 134 -17.93 18.28 17.54
C ASP A 134 -18.60 19.64 17.31
N PRO A 135 -19.94 19.73 17.24
CA PRO A 135 -20.59 21.03 17.25
C PRO A 135 -20.16 21.73 18.54
N PRO A 136 -19.84 23.04 18.50
CA PRO A 136 -19.46 23.75 19.72
C PRO A 136 -20.60 23.62 20.73
N LEU A 137 -20.30 22.89 21.82
CA LEU A 137 -21.10 22.81 23.02
C LEU A 137 -20.76 24.05 23.86
N GLU A 138 -21.60 25.08 23.78
CA GLU A 138 -21.80 26.18 24.76
C GLU A 138 -22.77 27.20 24.11
N ALA A 139 -23.87 27.66 24.71
CA ALA A 139 -24.22 27.70 26.12
C ALA A 139 -25.73 27.46 26.32
N THR A 140 -26.03 26.66 27.35
CA THR A 140 -27.28 26.66 28.10
C THR A 140 -27.62 28.08 28.56
N SER A 141 -28.72 28.64 28.05
CA SER A 141 -29.36 29.81 28.63
C SER A 141 -30.13 29.41 29.89
N GLU A 142 -29.40 29.20 30.98
CA GLU A 142 -29.95 29.12 32.34
C GLU A 142 -29.49 30.37 33.11
N ASP A 143 -30.03 31.54 32.77
CA ASP A 143 -29.92 32.73 33.63
C ASP A 143 -30.85 33.86 33.14
N GLU A 144 -32.17 33.66 33.19
CA GLU A 144 -33.12 34.78 33.22
C GLU A 144 -34.49 34.41 33.81
N ILE A 145 -34.54 33.73 34.96
CA ILE A 145 -35.79 33.61 35.73
C ILE A 145 -35.48 33.72 37.22
N ASN A 146 -35.17 34.93 37.69
CA ASN A 146 -35.39 35.33 39.09
C ASN A 146 -35.14 36.83 39.29
N VAL A 147 -36.04 37.68 38.80
CA VAL A 147 -36.26 39.01 39.38
C VAL A 147 -37.75 39.33 39.40
N ALA A 148 -38.28 39.35 40.63
CA ALA A 148 -39.44 40.09 41.16
C ALA A 148 -40.85 39.82 40.58
N THR A 149 -41.69 39.04 41.29
CA THR A 149 -42.75 39.45 42.26
C THR A 149 -44.05 40.00 41.63
N ASP A 150 -45.17 39.40 42.07
CA ASP A 150 -46.54 39.92 42.17
C ASP A 150 -47.55 39.73 41.00
N LEU A 151 -48.47 38.75 41.19
CA LEU A 151 -49.82 38.64 40.60
C LEU A 151 -50.69 39.86 41.00
N PRO A 152 -51.77 40.28 40.27
CA PRO A 152 -52.85 39.40 39.80
C PRO A 152 -53.59 39.78 38.46
N THR A 153 -54.36 38.81 37.97
CA THR A 153 -55.62 38.85 37.17
C THR A 153 -55.97 40.10 36.33
N SER A 154 -56.16 39.92 35.02
CA SER A 154 -57.13 40.71 34.22
C SER A 154 -57.45 40.05 32.89
N ASP A 155 -58.74 39.88 32.63
CA ASP A 155 -59.38 39.36 31.42
C ASP A 155 -58.98 40.15 30.15
N ASN A 156 -58.89 39.45 29.01
CA ASN A 156 -59.09 40.08 27.69
C ASN A 156 -59.87 39.12 26.76
N PRO A 157 -60.99 39.58 26.13
CA PRO A 157 -62.12 38.74 25.75
C PRO A 157 -62.26 38.50 24.23
N TYR A 158 -61.16 38.40 23.47
CA TYR A 158 -61.23 38.25 22.02
C TYR A 158 -60.62 36.92 21.54
N HIS A 159 -61.38 35.84 21.69
CA HIS A 159 -61.18 34.62 20.92
C HIS A 159 -62.52 34.24 20.27
N PRO A 160 -62.70 34.36 18.94
CA PRO A 160 -63.86 33.78 18.28
C PRO A 160 -63.70 32.25 18.17
N PRO A 161 -64.79 31.48 18.36
CA PRO A 161 -64.74 30.02 18.40
C PRO A 161 -64.47 29.44 17.01
N ALA A 162 -63.58 28.44 16.94
CA ALA A 162 -63.49 27.56 15.79
C ALA A 162 -64.63 26.55 15.88
N ASP A 163 -65.54 26.57 14.90
CA ASP A 163 -66.63 25.60 14.78
C ASP A 163 -66.09 24.18 14.49
N PRO A 164 -66.63 23.14 15.13
CA PRO A 164 -66.37 21.76 14.78
C PRO A 164 -67.51 21.17 13.91
N SER A 165 -67.20 20.83 12.66
CA SER A 165 -67.59 19.62 11.87
C SER A 165 -67.66 19.89 10.36
#